data_AF-A0A816MEI9-F1
#
_entry.id   AF-A0A816MEI9-F1
#
_cell.length_a   1.000
_cell.length_b   1.000
_cell.length_c   1.000
_cell.angle_alpha   90.00
_cell.angle_beta   90.00
_cell.angle_gamma   90.00
#
_symmetry.space_group_name_H-M   'P 1'
#
loop_
_entity.id
_entity.type
_entity.pdbx_description
1 polymer ?
#
loop_
_entity_poly.entity_id
_entity_poly.type
_entity_poly.pdbx_seq_one_letter_code
_entity_poly.pdbx_strand_id
1 'polypeptide(L)'
;MEDSFEGLISTLQTSSSCDDLLCEVRLILEKQNSLLSSALISQFHRSLLILEHWTWQLFSQTTHEWVQKSNCVELLHTIALFNKNLNLNYKDVEANIEGSLLVLKPTNGINLIFENIEKITDDIDLFISIVSLWFDNLANLLQKNSKFEICPIIIYVNLYITRHYIMTDQYKFYLTQLHRLPLSQSIFTAKLLFYIKTCSFYLSSYLFANAQHFIYSPQELILQLGTDYAYIIVLHTYNIGSWSEELLTCIAHLLLLFACCAPGGEESRDYTEELYFLLN
;
A
#
# COMPACT_ATOMS: atom_id res chain seq x y z
N MET A 1 -35.90 4.15 14.00
CA MET A 1 -35.74 3.11 12.97
C MET A 1 -34.27 2.78 13.00
N GLU A 2 -33.88 1.52 13.15
CA GLU A 2 -32.48 1.14 12.91
C GLU A 2 -32.25 1.34 11.42
N ASP A 3 -31.45 2.33 11.05
CA ASP A 3 -31.07 2.54 9.67
C ASP A 3 -30.22 1.33 9.25
N SER A 4 -30.69 0.59 8.24
CA SER A 4 -29.95 -0.56 7.72
C SER A 4 -28.60 -0.09 7.18
N PHE A 5 -27.58 -0.96 7.18
CA PHE A 5 -26.25 -0.61 6.63
C PHE A 5 -26.35 -0.05 5.21
N GLU A 6 -27.25 -0.60 4.38
CA GLU A 6 -27.57 -0.06 3.05
C GLU A 6 -28.13 1.37 3.07
N GLY A 7 -29.00 1.68 4.02
CA GLY A 7 -29.56 3.02 4.22
C GLY A 7 -28.50 4.04 4.63
N LEU A 8 -27.62 3.67 5.56
CA LEU A 8 -26.51 4.52 6.01
C LEU A 8 -25.55 4.82 4.84
N ILE A 9 -25.16 3.80 4.07
CA ILE A 9 -24.27 3.96 2.93
C ILE A 9 -24.92 4.80 1.81
N SER A 10 -26.22 4.67 1.58
CA SER A 10 -26.94 5.52 0.62
C SER A 10 -26.97 6.99 1.05
N THR A 11 -27.07 7.24 2.35
CA THR A 11 -27.04 8.59 2.93
C THR A 11 -25.65 9.22 2.84
N LEU A 12 -24.59 8.41 2.97
CA LEU A 12 -23.19 8.82 2.82
C LEU A 12 -22.89 9.40 1.42
N GLN A 13 -23.57 8.88 0.39
CA GLN A 13 -23.38 9.36 -0.99
C GLN A 13 -24.06 10.69 -1.30
N THR A 14 -25.10 11.06 -0.54
CA THR A 14 -26.02 12.15 -0.89
C THR A 14 -25.93 13.35 0.03
N SER A 15 -25.37 13.19 1.23
CA SER A 15 -25.25 14.25 2.23
C SER A 15 -23.79 14.65 2.44
N SER A 16 -23.56 15.91 2.81
CA SER A 16 -22.30 16.31 3.43
C SER A 16 -22.16 15.50 4.71
N SER A 17 -21.18 14.59 4.75
CA SER A 17 -21.02 13.58 5.81
C SER A 17 -21.16 14.16 7.21
N CYS A 18 -22.23 13.75 7.92
CA CYS A 18 -22.43 14.03 9.34
C CYS A 18 -21.56 13.08 10.17
N ASP A 19 -20.93 13.59 11.23
CA ASP A 19 -20.01 12.83 12.08
C ASP A 19 -20.68 11.60 12.74
N ASP A 20 -21.98 11.68 13.03
CA ASP A 20 -22.77 10.57 13.58
C ASP A 20 -22.90 9.42 12.58
N LEU A 21 -23.16 9.74 11.31
CA LEU A 21 -23.29 8.75 10.24
C LEU A 21 -21.98 7.96 10.04
N LEU A 22 -20.85 8.66 10.06
CA LEU A 22 -19.53 8.03 9.92
C LEU A 22 -19.24 7.09 11.10
N CYS A 23 -19.62 7.50 12.31
CA CYS A 23 -19.46 6.69 13.52
C CYS A 23 -20.32 5.41 13.46
N GLU A 24 -21.58 5.51 13.03
CA GLU A 24 -22.47 4.34 12.90
C GLU A 24 -21.96 3.35 11.86
N VAL A 25 -21.55 3.83 10.67
CA VAL A 25 -20.95 2.97 9.63
C VAL A 25 -19.70 2.26 10.17
N ARG A 26 -18.84 2.99 10.90
CA ARG A 26 -17.64 2.41 11.53
C ARG A 26 -18.00 1.29 12.51
N LEU A 27 -18.92 1.55 13.45
CA LEU A 27 -19.30 0.56 14.47
C LEU A 27 -19.88 -0.71 13.85
N ILE A 28 -20.64 -0.59 12.75
CA ILE A 28 -21.13 -1.74 12.00
C ILE A 28 -19.96 -2.51 11.41
N LEU A 29 -19.02 -1.85 10.73
CA LEU A 29 -17.86 -2.51 10.12
C LEU A 29 -16.96 -3.20 11.17
N GLU A 30 -16.69 -2.56 12.30
CA GLU A 30 -15.91 -3.17 13.39
C GLU A 30 -16.57 -4.45 13.89
N LYS A 31 -17.89 -4.42 14.11
CA LYS A 31 -18.66 -5.60 14.50
C LYS A 31 -18.58 -6.70 13.44
N GLN A 32 -18.76 -6.35 12.16
CA GLN A 32 -18.70 -7.33 11.07
C GLN A 32 -17.30 -7.90 10.87
N ASN A 33 -16.24 -7.13 11.16
CA ASN A 33 -14.86 -7.60 11.03
C ASN A 33 -14.56 -8.78 11.98
N SER A 34 -15.19 -8.80 13.17
CA SER A 34 -15.10 -9.91 14.12
C SER A 34 -15.92 -11.15 13.71
N LEU A 35 -16.89 -10.98 12.80
CA LEU A 35 -17.87 -12.00 12.37
C LEU A 35 -17.77 -12.32 10.88
N LEU A 36 -16.62 -12.00 10.26
CA LEU A 36 -16.45 -12.02 8.81
C LEU A 36 -16.79 -13.41 8.24
N SER A 37 -17.70 -13.46 7.27
CA SER A 37 -18.10 -14.69 6.58
C SER A 37 -18.45 -14.43 5.12
N SER A 38 -18.30 -15.42 4.25
CA SER A 38 -18.65 -15.33 2.82
C SER A 38 -20.11 -14.91 2.60
N ALA A 39 -21.03 -15.38 3.44
CA ALA A 39 -22.43 -15.00 3.42
C ALA A 39 -22.64 -13.51 3.72
N LEU A 40 -21.92 -12.98 4.71
CA LEU A 40 -21.95 -11.56 5.08
C LEU A 40 -21.36 -10.69 3.97
N ILE A 41 -20.21 -11.08 3.42
CA ILE A 41 -19.60 -10.35 2.29
C ILE A 41 -20.55 -10.33 1.09
N SER A 42 -21.19 -11.45 0.77
CA SER A 42 -22.15 -11.52 -0.33
C SER A 42 -23.40 -10.67 -0.05
N GLN A 43 -23.91 -10.68 1.19
CA GLN A 43 -25.06 -9.88 1.60
C GLN A 43 -24.79 -8.38 1.48
N PHE A 44 -23.62 -7.93 1.96
CA PHE A 44 -23.28 -6.50 2.00
C PHE A 44 -22.41 -6.03 0.84
N HIS A 45 -22.16 -6.89 -0.17
CA HIS A 45 -21.21 -6.63 -1.25
C HIS A 45 -21.43 -5.27 -1.92
N ARG A 46 -22.68 -4.96 -2.24
CA ARG A 46 -23.04 -3.68 -2.88
C ARG A 46 -22.72 -2.47 -1.99
N SER A 47 -23.05 -2.55 -0.70
CA SER A 47 -22.77 -1.47 0.26
C SER A 47 -21.29 -1.28 0.49
N LEU A 48 -20.53 -2.38 0.59
CA LEU A 48 -19.08 -2.36 0.69
C LEU A 48 -18.46 -1.73 -0.57
N LEU A 49 -18.94 -2.11 -1.75
CA LEU A 49 -18.48 -1.54 -3.02
C LEU A 49 -18.72 -0.03 -3.11
N ILE A 50 -19.88 0.44 -2.64
CA ILE A 50 -20.20 1.86 -2.58
C ILE A 50 -19.24 2.58 -1.62
N LEU A 51 -18.98 2.00 -0.45
CA LEU A 51 -18.09 2.58 0.54
C LEU A 51 -16.65 2.68 0.03
N GLU A 52 -16.17 1.67 -0.69
CA GLU A 52 -14.86 1.72 -1.37
C GLU A 52 -14.82 2.80 -2.44
N HIS A 53 -15.88 2.92 -3.26
CA HIS A 53 -15.96 4.00 -4.25
C HIS A 53 -15.95 5.39 -3.60
N TRP A 54 -16.70 5.56 -2.51
CA TRP A 54 -16.70 6.79 -1.74
C TRP A 54 -15.31 7.12 -1.21
N THR A 55 -14.59 6.11 -0.71
CA THR A 55 -13.23 6.28 -0.18
C THR A 55 -12.25 6.72 -1.27
N TRP A 56 -12.28 6.07 -2.43
CA TRP A 56 -11.44 6.46 -3.56
C TRP A 56 -11.76 7.87 -4.10
N GLN A 57 -13.04 8.25 -4.10
CA GLN A 57 -13.44 9.62 -4.43
C GLN A 57 -12.89 10.62 -3.42
N LEU A 58 -12.92 10.29 -2.12
CA LEU A 58 -12.39 11.13 -1.05
C LEU A 58 -10.88 11.36 -1.20
N PHE A 59 -10.11 10.34 -1.58
CA PHE A 59 -8.67 10.46 -1.85
C PHE A 59 -8.36 11.29 -3.10
N SER A 60 -9.28 11.29 -4.05
CA SER A 60 -9.14 12.01 -5.33
C SER A 60 -9.53 13.48 -5.25
N GLN A 61 -9.87 14.00 -4.06
CA GLN A 61 -10.19 15.42 -3.87
C GLN A 61 -8.91 16.27 -3.88
N THR A 62 -9.02 17.53 -4.31
CA THR A 62 -7.91 18.49 -4.29
C THR A 62 -7.62 19.06 -2.90
N THR A 63 -8.60 18.99 -2.00
CA THR A 63 -8.50 19.42 -0.61
C THR A 63 -8.74 18.22 0.30
N HIS A 64 -7.92 18.08 1.34
CA HIS A 64 -7.98 16.95 2.28
C HIS A 64 -8.50 17.35 3.66
N GLU A 65 -9.42 18.31 3.75
CA GLU A 65 -9.97 18.77 5.04
C GLU A 65 -10.56 17.63 5.89
N TRP A 66 -10.99 16.55 5.24
CA TRP A 66 -11.49 15.34 5.91
C TRP A 66 -10.45 14.66 6.81
N VAL A 67 -9.14 14.88 6.60
CA VAL A 67 -8.08 14.33 7.49
C VAL A 67 -8.13 14.97 8.88
N GLN A 68 -8.75 16.14 9.02
CA GLN A 68 -8.92 16.82 10.31
C GLN A 68 -10.16 16.32 11.07
N LYS A 69 -11.01 15.49 10.44
CA LYS A 69 -12.22 14.94 11.06
C LYS A 69 -11.92 13.55 11.62
N SER A 70 -11.84 13.43 12.95
CA SER A 70 -11.50 12.17 13.64
C SER A 70 -12.36 10.99 13.18
N ASN A 71 -13.68 11.17 13.09
CA ASN A 71 -14.61 10.10 12.70
C ASN A 71 -14.38 9.63 11.25
N CYS A 72 -13.96 10.54 10.36
CA CYS A 72 -13.62 10.18 8.99
C CYS A 72 -12.33 9.34 8.97
N VAL A 73 -11.30 9.78 9.67
CA VAL A 73 -10.02 9.05 9.78
C VAL A 73 -10.22 7.67 10.42
N GLU A 74 -10.97 7.57 11.51
CA GLU A 74 -11.27 6.31 12.19
C GLU A 74 -12.07 5.35 11.29
N LEU A 75 -13.05 5.86 10.54
CA LEU A 75 -13.78 5.05 9.56
C LEU A 75 -12.83 4.53 8.47
N LEU A 76 -11.95 5.36 7.92
CA LEU A 76 -10.99 4.95 6.89
C LEU A 76 -10.02 3.88 7.41
N HIS A 77 -9.50 4.03 8.63
CA HIS A 77 -8.69 2.98 9.25
C HIS A 77 -9.46 1.67 9.42
N THR A 78 -10.73 1.75 9.80
CA THR A 78 -11.61 0.58 9.97
C THR A 78 -11.85 -0.13 8.63
N ILE A 79 -12.11 0.62 7.56
CA ILE A 79 -12.27 0.08 6.20
C ILE A 79 -10.96 -0.59 5.76
N ALA A 80 -9.82 0.08 5.94
CA ALA A 80 -8.52 -0.47 5.59
C ALA A 80 -8.21 -1.78 6.34
N LEU A 81 -8.56 -1.86 7.63
CA LEU A 81 -8.39 -3.08 8.42
C LEU A 81 -9.34 -4.20 7.97
N PHE A 82 -10.60 -3.86 7.67
CA PHE A 82 -11.57 -4.79 7.12
C PHE A 82 -11.04 -5.41 5.82
N ASN A 83 -10.53 -4.58 4.91
CA ASN A 83 -9.91 -4.99 3.65
C ASN A 83 -8.68 -5.89 3.83
N LYS A 84 -7.81 -5.54 4.78
CA LYS A 84 -6.64 -6.37 5.13
C LYS A 84 -7.08 -7.76 5.61
N ASN A 85 -8.08 -7.81 6.48
CA ASN A 85 -8.60 -9.08 7.02
C ASN A 85 -9.32 -9.91 5.95
N LEU A 86 -10.06 -9.27 5.04
CA LEU A 86 -10.65 -9.92 3.88
C LEU A 86 -9.56 -10.61 3.03
N ASN A 87 -8.47 -9.90 2.74
CA ASN A 87 -7.36 -10.44 1.95
C ASN A 87 -6.61 -11.57 2.68
N LEU A 88 -6.20 -11.36 3.94
CA LEU A 88 -5.26 -12.27 4.61
C LEU A 88 -5.95 -13.48 5.27
N ASN A 89 -7.11 -13.28 5.88
CA ASN A 89 -7.68 -14.27 6.80
C ASN A 89 -8.75 -15.14 6.15
N TYR A 90 -9.25 -14.78 4.97
CA TYR A 90 -10.40 -15.44 4.36
C TYR A 90 -10.05 -16.06 3.01
N LYS A 91 -10.15 -17.40 2.90
CA LYS A 91 -9.81 -18.13 1.66
C LYS A 91 -11.02 -18.41 0.77
N ASP A 92 -12.23 -18.28 1.31
CA ASP A 92 -13.46 -18.74 0.68
C ASP A 92 -14.28 -17.62 -0.01
N VAL A 93 -13.73 -16.41 -0.13
CA VAL A 93 -14.35 -15.35 -0.95
C VAL A 93 -13.80 -15.48 -2.36
N GLU A 94 -14.71 -15.46 -3.34
CA GLU A 94 -14.29 -15.48 -4.74
C GLU A 94 -13.39 -14.29 -5.03
N ALA A 95 -12.23 -14.54 -5.60
CA ALA A 95 -11.26 -13.48 -5.86
C ALA A 95 -11.81 -12.34 -6.74
N ASN A 96 -12.85 -12.56 -7.55
CA ASN A 96 -13.54 -11.50 -8.29
C ASN A 96 -14.26 -10.51 -7.37
N ILE A 97 -14.86 -11.01 -6.28
CA ILE A 97 -15.51 -10.20 -5.25
C ILE A 97 -14.45 -9.37 -4.51
N GLU A 98 -13.36 -10.00 -4.06
CA GLU A 98 -12.23 -9.30 -3.40
C GLU A 98 -11.66 -8.18 -4.29
N GLY A 99 -11.36 -8.52 -5.55
CA GLY A 99 -10.87 -7.55 -6.52
C GLY A 99 -11.85 -6.43 -6.81
N SER A 100 -13.16 -6.73 -6.89
CA SER A 100 -14.16 -5.68 -7.14
C SER A 100 -14.26 -4.63 -6.03
N LEU A 101 -13.94 -5.00 -4.79
CA LEU A 101 -13.95 -4.09 -3.64
C LEU A 101 -12.71 -3.20 -3.65
N LEU A 102 -11.53 -3.78 -3.87
CA LEU A 102 -10.25 -3.07 -3.70
C LEU A 102 -9.77 -2.36 -4.97
N VAL A 103 -10.02 -2.95 -6.14
CA VAL A 103 -9.49 -2.43 -7.40
C VAL A 103 -10.37 -1.27 -7.85
N LEU A 104 -9.78 -0.07 -7.87
CA LEU A 104 -10.39 1.12 -8.44
C LEU A 104 -10.93 0.85 -9.84
N LYS A 105 -12.12 1.38 -10.12
CA LYS A 105 -12.51 1.64 -11.49
C LYS A 105 -11.69 2.81 -12.04
N PRO A 106 -11.26 2.74 -13.32
CA PRO A 106 -10.40 3.75 -13.91
C PRO A 106 -11.07 5.12 -13.85
N THR A 107 -10.50 6.00 -13.04
CA THR A 107 -10.85 7.41 -12.97
C THR A 107 -9.56 8.20 -12.89
N ASN A 108 -9.60 9.47 -13.29
CA ASN A 108 -8.48 10.40 -13.17
C ASN A 108 -8.00 10.58 -11.70
N GLY A 109 -8.68 9.97 -10.73
CA GLY A 109 -8.43 10.08 -9.31
C GLY A 109 -7.05 9.58 -8.86
N ILE A 110 -6.50 8.53 -9.49
CA ILE A 110 -5.17 8.02 -9.10
C ILE A 110 -4.07 9.06 -9.33
N ASN A 111 -4.16 9.84 -10.41
CA ASN A 111 -3.18 10.89 -10.67
C ASN A 111 -3.25 11.98 -9.62
N LEU A 112 -4.46 12.38 -9.24
CA LEU A 112 -4.67 13.36 -8.18
C LEU A 112 -4.10 12.86 -6.85
N ILE A 113 -4.26 11.57 -6.52
CA ILE A 113 -3.64 10.98 -5.32
C ILE A 113 -2.13 11.16 -5.33
N PHE A 114 -1.45 10.78 -6.43
CA PHE A 114 0.01 10.93 -6.52
C PHE A 114 0.45 12.40 -6.53
N GLU A 115 -0.23 13.27 -7.26
CA GLU A 115 0.05 14.70 -7.27
C GLU A 115 -0.09 15.33 -5.87
N ASN A 116 -1.06 14.87 -5.08
CA ASN A 116 -1.25 15.35 -3.72
C ASN A 116 -0.12 14.86 -2.80
N ILE A 117 0.29 13.60 -2.90
CA ILE A 117 1.44 13.05 -2.15
C ILE A 117 2.72 13.85 -2.46
N GLU A 118 2.94 14.23 -3.72
CA GLU A 118 4.10 15.02 -4.14
C GLU A 118 4.08 16.44 -3.52
N LYS A 119 2.91 17.11 -3.55
CA LYS A 119 2.74 18.50 -3.09
C LYS A 119 2.81 18.67 -1.57
N ILE A 120 2.42 17.66 -0.80
CA ILE A 120 2.47 17.70 0.67
C ILE A 120 3.91 17.93 1.13
N THR A 121 4.12 18.77 2.12
CA THR A 121 5.47 19.01 2.70
C THR A 121 5.55 18.68 4.18
N ASP A 122 4.40 18.38 4.79
CA ASP A 122 4.33 17.94 6.18
C ASP A 122 4.85 16.50 6.30
N ASP A 123 5.77 16.31 7.24
CA ASP A 123 6.42 15.03 7.52
C ASP A 123 5.47 14.03 8.20
N ILE A 124 4.36 14.47 8.78
CA ILE A 124 3.40 13.62 9.52
C ILE A 124 2.00 13.67 8.89
N ASP A 125 1.93 13.92 7.58
CA ASP A 125 0.64 14.10 6.91
C ASP A 125 -0.20 12.81 6.91
N LEU A 126 -1.35 12.88 7.60
CA LEU A 126 -2.30 11.77 7.73
C LEU A 126 -2.87 11.29 6.40
N PHE A 127 -2.96 12.16 5.38
CA PHE A 127 -3.40 11.75 4.05
C PHE A 127 -2.50 10.64 3.50
N ILE A 128 -1.18 10.85 3.57
CA ILE A 128 -0.18 9.90 3.06
C ILE A 128 -0.28 8.59 3.84
N SER A 129 -0.34 8.67 5.17
CA SER A 129 -0.47 7.49 6.03
C SER A 129 -1.73 6.68 5.72
N ILE A 130 -2.88 7.33 5.49
CA ILE A 130 -4.14 6.66 5.19
C ILE A 130 -4.11 6.05 3.78
N VAL A 131 -3.70 6.81 2.76
CA VAL A 131 -3.59 6.31 1.38
C VAL A 131 -2.64 5.12 1.28
N SER A 132 -1.55 5.13 2.07
CA SER A 132 -0.61 4.01 2.15
C SER A 132 -1.30 2.69 2.48
N LEU A 133 -2.33 2.71 3.33
CA LEU A 133 -3.08 1.49 3.71
C LEU A 133 -3.83 0.87 2.52
N TRP A 134 -4.33 1.67 1.59
CA TRP A 134 -4.99 1.16 0.39
C TRP A 134 -3.99 0.54 -0.57
N PHE A 135 -2.81 1.15 -0.75
CA PHE A 135 -1.75 0.54 -1.56
C PHE A 135 -1.20 -0.74 -0.90
N ASP A 136 -1.05 -0.78 0.42
CA ASP A 136 -0.68 -2.00 1.16
C ASP A 136 -1.77 -3.09 0.97
N ASN A 137 -3.06 -2.74 0.99
CA ASN A 137 -4.15 -3.67 0.72
C ASN A 137 -4.18 -4.17 -0.73
N LEU A 138 -3.90 -3.31 -1.70
CA LEU A 138 -3.74 -3.72 -3.11
C LEU A 138 -2.54 -4.66 -3.28
N ALA A 139 -1.42 -4.39 -2.60
CA ALA A 139 -0.26 -5.27 -2.61
C ALA A 139 -0.61 -6.67 -2.08
N ASN A 140 -1.30 -6.74 -0.94
CA ASN A 140 -1.80 -8.01 -0.37
C ASN A 140 -2.73 -8.76 -1.35
N LEU A 141 -3.63 -8.04 -2.05
CA LEU A 141 -4.49 -8.63 -3.07
C LEU A 141 -3.67 -9.25 -4.21
N LEU A 142 -2.64 -8.56 -4.69
CA LEU A 142 -1.78 -9.04 -5.77
C LEU A 142 -1.00 -10.29 -5.39
N GLN A 143 -0.44 -10.34 -4.17
CA GLN A 143 0.26 -11.53 -3.68
C GLN A 143 -0.66 -12.76 -3.61
N LYS A 144 -1.91 -12.55 -3.20
CA LYS A 144 -2.90 -13.63 -3.09
C LYS A 144 -3.45 -14.07 -4.44
N ASN A 145 -3.64 -13.13 -5.37
CA ASN A 145 -4.40 -13.32 -6.59
C ASN A 145 -3.66 -12.74 -7.82
N SER A 146 -2.73 -13.52 -8.39
CA SER A 146 -1.92 -13.09 -9.54
C SER A 146 -2.75 -12.65 -10.76
N LYS A 147 -3.97 -13.19 -10.93
CA LYS A 147 -4.88 -12.80 -12.02
C LYS A 147 -5.15 -11.29 -12.15
N PHE A 148 -4.92 -10.49 -11.10
CA PHE A 148 -5.08 -9.04 -11.13
C PHE A 148 -3.89 -8.29 -11.73
N GLU A 149 -2.79 -8.96 -12.03
CA GLU A 149 -1.59 -8.38 -12.65
C GLU A 149 -1.88 -7.71 -14.01
N ILE A 150 -2.84 -8.23 -14.77
CA ILE A 150 -3.25 -7.72 -16.08
C ILE A 150 -4.30 -6.61 -15.98
N CYS A 151 -4.71 -6.25 -14.76
CA CYS A 151 -5.72 -5.22 -14.56
C CYS A 151 -5.13 -3.86 -15.00
N PRO A 152 -5.78 -3.10 -15.92
CA PRO A 152 -5.22 -1.87 -16.46
C PRO A 152 -4.83 -0.85 -15.40
N ILE A 153 -5.60 -0.76 -14.31
CA ILE A 153 -5.32 0.19 -13.23
C ILE A 153 -4.13 -0.23 -12.37
N ILE A 154 -3.94 -1.54 -12.16
CA ILE A 154 -2.79 -2.10 -11.43
C ILE A 154 -1.53 -1.89 -12.25
N ILE A 155 -1.57 -2.19 -13.55
CA ILE A 155 -0.48 -1.91 -14.47
C ILE A 155 -0.15 -0.40 -14.39
N TYR A 156 -1.14 0.47 -14.54
CA TYR A 156 -0.93 1.91 -14.49
C TYR A 156 -0.25 2.38 -13.20
N VAL A 157 -0.76 1.97 -12.04
CA VAL A 157 -0.19 2.29 -10.73
C VAL A 157 1.25 1.76 -10.62
N ASN A 158 1.51 0.54 -11.06
CA ASN A 158 2.85 -0.04 -11.04
C ASN A 158 3.83 0.78 -11.90
N LEU A 159 3.45 1.11 -13.14
CA LEU A 159 4.29 1.92 -14.03
C LEU A 159 4.56 3.31 -13.41
N TYR A 160 3.55 3.92 -12.79
CA TYR A 160 3.68 5.21 -12.13
C TYR A 160 4.63 5.15 -10.94
N ILE A 161 4.38 4.24 -9.99
CA ILE A 161 5.22 4.04 -8.80
C ILE A 161 6.66 3.79 -9.22
N THR A 162 6.88 2.93 -10.20
CA THR A 162 8.23 2.58 -10.63
C THR A 162 8.96 3.79 -11.22
N ARG A 163 8.33 4.51 -12.16
CA ARG A 163 8.96 5.66 -12.85
C ARG A 163 9.14 6.89 -11.98
N HIS A 164 8.14 7.22 -11.17
CA HIS A 164 8.06 8.49 -10.45
C HIS A 164 8.47 8.40 -8.97
N TYR A 165 8.56 7.19 -8.43
CA TYR A 165 9.03 6.96 -7.06
C TYR A 165 10.31 6.12 -7.06
N ILE A 166 10.22 4.82 -7.33
CA ILE A 166 11.33 3.87 -7.10
C ILE A 166 12.60 4.23 -7.89
N MET A 167 12.47 4.54 -9.18
CA MET A 167 13.59 4.85 -10.08
C MET A 167 14.00 6.33 -10.06
N THR A 168 13.92 6.99 -8.90
CA THR A 168 14.23 8.42 -8.77
C THR A 168 15.29 8.72 -7.72
N ASP A 169 15.91 9.88 -7.81
CA ASP A 169 16.85 10.37 -6.79
C ASP A 169 16.15 10.67 -5.46
N GLN A 170 14.85 10.96 -5.47
CA GLN A 170 14.05 11.17 -4.26
C GLN A 170 13.95 9.88 -3.44
N TYR A 171 13.76 8.73 -4.10
CA TYR A 171 13.74 7.44 -3.43
C TYR A 171 15.13 7.08 -2.87
N LYS A 172 16.20 7.33 -3.64
CA LYS A 172 17.58 7.20 -3.14
C LYS A 172 17.82 8.09 -1.92
N PHE A 173 17.38 9.34 -1.95
CA PHE A 173 17.47 10.24 -0.80
C PHE A 173 16.83 9.60 0.45
N TYR A 174 15.62 9.04 0.35
CA TYR A 174 14.99 8.36 1.49
C TYR A 174 15.72 7.09 1.92
N LEU A 175 16.29 6.31 0.99
CA LEU A 175 17.15 5.17 1.35
C LEU A 175 18.38 5.62 2.17
N THR A 176 19.05 6.70 1.77
CA THR A 176 20.22 7.21 2.50
C THR A 176 19.89 7.74 3.89
N GLN A 177 18.63 8.11 4.18
CA GLN A 177 18.23 8.45 5.56
C GLN A 177 18.32 7.23 6.48
N LEU A 178 18.10 6.02 5.96
CA LEU A 178 18.26 4.76 6.70
C LEU A 178 19.73 4.40 6.93
N HIS A 179 20.69 5.11 6.34
CA HIS A 179 22.14 4.89 6.57
C HIS A 179 22.65 5.51 7.87
N ARG A 180 21.83 6.28 8.58
CA ARG A 180 22.29 7.05 9.74
C ARG A 180 22.26 6.21 11.01
N LEU A 181 23.34 6.24 11.79
CA LEU A 181 23.38 5.71 13.16
C LEU A 181 23.78 6.80 14.16
N PRO A 182 23.06 6.95 15.30
CA PRO A 182 21.81 6.28 15.65
C PRO A 182 20.63 6.77 14.77
N LEU A 183 19.71 5.86 14.43
CA LEU A 183 18.46 6.23 13.75
C LEU A 183 17.56 7.00 14.72
N SER A 184 17.19 8.22 14.35
CA SER A 184 16.15 8.97 15.06
C SER A 184 14.77 8.53 14.60
N GLN A 185 13.81 8.42 15.51
CA GLN A 185 12.40 8.18 15.14
C GLN A 185 11.84 9.25 14.21
N SER A 186 12.36 10.47 14.28
CA SER A 186 11.94 11.59 13.44
C SER A 186 12.22 11.41 11.95
N ILE A 187 13.03 10.42 11.54
CA ILE A 187 13.27 10.17 10.11
C ILE A 187 12.09 9.44 9.45
N PHE A 188 11.26 8.72 10.22
CA PHE A 188 10.16 7.90 9.70
C PHE A 188 8.94 8.78 9.42
N THR A 189 9.13 9.74 8.52
CA THR A 189 8.07 10.61 8.03
C THR A 189 7.08 9.81 7.19
N ALA A 190 5.85 10.30 7.07
CA ALA A 190 4.82 9.69 6.25
C ALA A 190 5.28 9.50 4.80
N LYS A 191 6.04 10.47 4.25
CA LYS A 191 6.66 10.35 2.92
C LYS A 191 7.73 9.27 2.86
N LEU A 192 8.66 9.23 3.82
CA LEU A 192 9.69 8.18 3.81
C LEU A 192 9.05 6.80 3.84
N LEU A 193 8.06 6.61 4.72
CA LEU A 193 7.33 5.35 4.82
C LEU A 193 6.56 5.04 3.53
N PHE A 194 5.88 6.01 2.93
CA PHE A 194 5.20 5.78 1.66
C PHE A 194 6.16 5.31 0.57
N TYR A 195 7.29 6.01 0.40
CA TYR A 195 8.30 5.65 -0.60
C TYR A 195 8.93 4.29 -0.27
N ILE A 196 9.57 4.14 0.88
CA ILE A 196 10.38 2.95 1.17
C ILE A 196 9.52 1.74 1.52
N LYS A 197 8.51 1.90 2.38
CA LYS A 197 7.66 0.79 2.82
C LYS A 197 6.60 0.47 1.77
N THR A 198 5.73 1.42 1.44
CA THR A 198 4.51 1.13 0.66
C THR A 198 4.80 0.92 -0.82
N CYS A 199 5.59 1.78 -1.47
CA CYS A 199 5.92 1.60 -2.88
C CYS A 199 6.74 0.33 -3.13
N SER A 200 7.71 0.00 -2.26
CA SER A 200 8.47 -1.26 -2.36
C SER A 200 7.60 -2.48 -2.19
N PHE A 201 6.69 -2.46 -1.21
CA PHE A 201 5.77 -3.58 -0.99
C PHE A 201 4.84 -3.80 -2.17
N TYR A 202 4.26 -2.71 -2.68
CA TYR A 202 3.40 -2.76 -3.86
C TYR A 202 4.16 -3.30 -5.08
N LEU A 203 5.34 -2.76 -5.36
CA LEU A 203 6.15 -3.20 -6.50
C LEU A 203 6.58 -4.66 -6.36
N SER A 204 7.07 -5.08 -5.20
CA SER A 204 7.44 -6.48 -4.96
C SER A 204 6.26 -7.43 -5.17
N SER A 205 5.09 -7.07 -4.64
CA SER A 205 3.85 -7.85 -4.80
C SER A 205 3.42 -7.97 -6.26
N TYR A 206 3.59 -6.90 -7.04
CA TYR A 206 3.33 -6.93 -8.48
C TYR A 206 4.33 -7.82 -9.23
N LEU A 207 5.63 -7.70 -8.94
CA LEU A 207 6.68 -8.51 -9.57
C LEU A 207 6.52 -10.01 -9.25
N PHE A 208 6.10 -10.35 -8.03
CA PHE A 208 5.77 -11.73 -7.66
C PHE A 208 4.54 -12.27 -8.40
N ALA A 209 3.54 -11.42 -8.67
CA ALA A 209 2.38 -11.81 -9.45
C ALA A 209 2.79 -12.08 -10.91
N ASN A 210 3.45 -11.10 -11.57
CA ASN A 210 4.04 -11.25 -12.91
C ASN A 210 4.96 -10.08 -13.30
N ALA A 211 6.17 -10.37 -13.77
CA ALA A 211 7.15 -9.39 -14.23
C ALA A 211 7.05 -9.01 -15.73
N GLN A 212 6.16 -9.65 -16.51
CA GLN A 212 6.13 -9.52 -17.98
C GLN A 212 5.86 -8.10 -18.50
N HIS A 213 5.22 -7.24 -17.71
CA HIS A 213 4.91 -5.86 -18.10
C HIS A 213 5.74 -4.82 -17.34
N PHE A 214 6.79 -5.26 -16.65
CA PHE A 214 7.69 -4.37 -15.95
C PHE A 214 8.63 -3.66 -16.95
N ILE A 215 8.76 -2.34 -16.82
CA ILE A 215 9.48 -1.50 -17.81
C ILE A 215 11.00 -1.68 -17.70
N TYR A 216 11.48 -1.96 -16.49
CA TYR A 216 12.91 -2.06 -16.20
C TYR A 216 13.31 -3.52 -16.06
N SER A 217 14.58 -3.82 -16.25
CA SER A 217 15.09 -5.14 -15.92
C SER A 217 15.37 -5.25 -14.41
N PRO A 218 15.39 -6.47 -13.83
CA PRO A 218 15.90 -6.69 -12.48
C PRO A 218 17.30 -6.09 -12.27
N GLN A 219 18.16 -6.12 -13.30
CA GLN A 219 19.50 -5.56 -13.27
C GLN A 219 19.48 -4.04 -13.15
N GLU A 220 18.57 -3.35 -13.83
CA GLU A 220 18.43 -1.90 -13.70
C GLU A 220 17.98 -1.50 -12.28
N LEU A 221 17.09 -2.28 -11.66
CA LEU A 221 16.72 -2.08 -10.24
C LEU A 221 17.91 -2.30 -9.31
N ILE A 222 18.68 -3.38 -9.51
CA ILE A 222 19.87 -3.70 -8.70
C ILE A 222 20.95 -2.62 -8.86
N LEU A 223 21.23 -2.18 -10.08
CA LEU A 223 22.18 -1.10 -10.36
C LEU A 223 21.74 0.22 -9.71
N GLN A 224 20.44 0.50 -9.70
CA GLN A 224 19.91 1.73 -9.14
C GLN A 224 19.90 1.73 -7.61
N LEU A 225 19.58 0.61 -6.96
CA LEU A 225 19.24 0.56 -5.53
C LEU A 225 20.09 -0.40 -4.70
N GLY A 226 20.80 -1.34 -5.35
CA GLY A 226 21.43 -2.50 -4.70
C GLY A 226 22.50 -2.13 -3.70
N THR A 227 23.34 -1.15 -4.02
CA THR A 227 24.41 -0.68 -3.12
C THR A 227 23.84 -0.08 -1.83
N ASP A 228 22.83 0.80 -1.95
CA ASP A 228 22.19 1.44 -0.80
C ASP A 228 21.49 0.41 0.09
N TYR A 229 20.81 -0.56 -0.52
CA TYR A 229 20.15 -1.65 0.17
C TYR A 229 21.12 -2.57 0.91
N ALA A 230 22.17 -3.03 0.22
CA ALA A 230 23.24 -3.83 0.80
C ALA A 230 23.84 -3.15 2.03
N TYR A 231 24.12 -1.85 1.92
CA TYR A 231 24.64 -1.05 3.04
C TYR A 231 23.66 -0.99 4.22
N ILE A 232 22.36 -0.77 3.98
CA ILE A 232 21.32 -0.77 5.03
C ILE A 232 21.32 -2.11 5.80
N ILE A 233 21.36 -3.23 5.08
CA ILE A 233 21.36 -4.55 5.72
C ILE A 233 22.60 -4.73 6.59
N VAL A 234 23.80 -4.47 6.06
CA VAL A 234 25.05 -4.61 6.81
C VAL A 234 25.06 -3.71 8.04
N LEU A 235 24.62 -2.45 7.89
CA LEU A 235 24.61 -1.46 8.95
C LEU A 235 23.71 -1.86 10.13
N HIS A 236 22.53 -2.40 9.85
CA HIS A 236 21.52 -2.69 10.86
C HIS A 236 21.50 -4.13 11.37
N THR A 237 22.19 -5.07 10.71
CA THR A 237 22.17 -6.49 11.12
C THR A 237 22.75 -6.70 12.53
N TYR A 238 23.69 -5.84 12.97
CA TYR A 238 24.32 -5.97 14.29
C TYR A 238 23.47 -5.47 15.46
N ASN A 239 22.34 -4.80 15.20
CA ASN A 239 21.50 -4.18 16.22
C ASN A 239 20.00 -4.50 16.05
N ILE A 240 19.67 -5.67 15.49
CA ILE A 240 18.29 -6.14 15.24
C ILE A 240 17.37 -6.00 16.45
N GLY A 241 17.86 -6.30 17.65
CA GLY A 241 17.07 -6.18 18.89
C GLY A 241 16.65 -4.76 19.27
N SER A 242 17.15 -3.73 18.57
CA SER A 242 16.83 -2.32 18.78
C SER A 242 16.02 -1.69 17.64
N TRP A 243 15.63 -2.49 16.65
CA TRP A 243 14.87 -1.99 15.51
C TRP A 243 13.47 -1.55 15.94
N SER A 244 13.04 -0.39 15.45
CA SER A 244 11.64 0.00 15.55
C SER A 244 10.79 -0.81 14.58
N GLU A 245 9.46 -0.77 14.76
CA GLU A 245 8.52 -1.41 13.85
C GLU A 245 8.62 -0.84 12.44
N GLU A 246 8.82 0.48 12.32
CA GLU A 246 8.98 1.19 11.06
C GLU A 246 10.25 0.73 10.33
N LEU A 247 11.39 0.68 11.03
CA LEU A 247 12.65 0.21 10.44
C LEU A 247 12.52 -1.24 9.97
N LEU A 248 11.97 -2.11 10.82
CA LEU A 248 11.76 -3.52 10.50
C LEU A 248 10.89 -3.66 9.25
N THR A 249 9.82 -2.89 9.14
CA THR A 249 8.90 -2.95 7.99
C THR A 249 9.57 -2.43 6.72
N CYS A 250 10.31 -1.32 6.80
CA CYS A 250 11.09 -0.81 5.66
C CYS A 250 12.11 -1.85 5.16
N ILE A 251 12.88 -2.45 6.07
CA ILE A 251 13.88 -3.48 5.72
C ILE A 251 13.19 -4.72 5.12
N ALA A 252 12.07 -5.18 5.70
CA ALA A 252 11.32 -6.33 5.19
C ALA A 252 10.79 -6.11 3.77
N HIS A 253 10.25 -4.93 3.47
CA HIS A 253 9.71 -4.62 2.15
C HIS A 253 10.81 -4.38 1.11
N LEU A 254 11.96 -3.83 1.51
CA LEU A 254 13.14 -3.77 0.64
C LEU A 254 13.66 -5.18 0.34
N LEU A 255 13.79 -6.05 1.35
CA LEU A 255 14.15 -7.47 1.18
C LEU A 255 13.23 -8.16 0.16
N LEU A 256 11.91 -7.97 0.28
CA LEU A 256 10.94 -8.52 -0.67
C LEU A 256 11.17 -8.02 -2.10
N LEU A 257 11.39 -6.71 -2.28
CA LEU A 257 11.67 -6.13 -3.60
C LEU A 257 12.93 -6.72 -4.25
N PHE A 258 14.02 -6.88 -3.48
CA PHE A 258 15.25 -7.47 -3.99
C PHE A 258 15.14 -8.98 -4.20
N ALA A 259 14.34 -9.69 -3.39
CA ALA A 259 14.07 -11.10 -3.61
C ALA A 259 13.38 -11.35 -4.97
N CYS A 260 12.51 -10.44 -5.43
CA CYS A 260 11.93 -10.49 -6.77
C CYS A 260 12.96 -10.31 -7.90
N CYS A 261 14.10 -9.68 -7.60
CA CYS A 261 15.15 -9.43 -8.58
C CYS A 261 16.16 -10.59 -8.67
N ALA A 262 16.11 -11.54 -7.73
CA ALA A 262 16.94 -12.74 -7.77
C ALA A 262 16.43 -13.69 -8.87
N PRO A 263 17.27 -14.11 -9.83
CA PRO A 263 16.83 -14.99 -10.91
C PRO A 263 16.47 -16.37 -10.35
N GLY A 264 15.23 -16.81 -10.57
CA GLY A 264 14.74 -18.15 -10.22
C GLY A 264 15.16 -19.26 -11.21
N GLY A 265 16.38 -19.22 -11.74
CA GLY A 265 16.86 -20.16 -12.77
C GLY A 265 18.38 -20.41 -12.77
N GLU A 266 18.85 -21.37 -13.59
CA GLU A 266 20.25 -21.84 -13.67
C GLU A 266 21.30 -20.75 -13.97
N GLU A 267 20.88 -19.54 -14.38
CA GLU A 267 21.71 -18.33 -14.53
C GLU A 267 22.09 -17.67 -13.19
N SER A 268 21.71 -18.24 -12.04
CA SER A 268 21.98 -17.72 -10.69
C SER A 268 23.46 -17.53 -10.30
N ARG A 269 24.41 -18.10 -11.06
CA ARG A 269 25.84 -18.02 -10.72
C ARG A 269 26.45 -16.64 -10.97
N ASP A 270 26.04 -15.93 -12.02
CA ASP A 270 26.66 -14.64 -12.37
C ASP A 270 26.20 -13.50 -11.45
N TYR A 271 24.95 -13.52 -10.97
CA TYR A 271 24.39 -12.46 -10.12
C TYR A 271 24.85 -12.51 -8.67
N THR A 272 25.18 -13.71 -8.18
CA THR A 272 25.74 -13.86 -6.83
C THR A 272 27.14 -13.25 -6.76
N GLU A 273 27.92 -13.35 -7.84
CA GLU A 273 29.24 -12.69 -7.94
C GLU A 273 29.11 -11.17 -8.03
N GLU A 274 28.11 -10.63 -8.71
CA GLU A 274 27.90 -9.17 -8.83
C GLU A 274 27.41 -8.53 -7.53
N LEU A 275 26.50 -9.19 -6.80
CA LEU A 275 26.13 -8.79 -5.43
C LEU A 275 27.30 -8.93 -4.45
N TYR A 276 28.12 -9.98 -4.59
CA TYR A 276 29.33 -10.16 -3.79
C TYR A 276 30.39 -9.10 -4.13
N PHE A 277 30.47 -8.65 -5.39
CA PHE A 277 31.36 -7.57 -5.82
C PHE A 277 30.89 -6.19 -5.32
N LEU A 278 29.57 -5.96 -5.25
CA LEU A 278 29.01 -4.73 -4.66
C LEU A 278 29.12 -4.69 -3.12
N LEU A 279 29.30 -5.84 -2.48
CA LEU A 279 29.42 -6.01 -1.03
C LEU A 279 30.88 -6.02 -0.51
N ASN A 280 31.89 -6.00 -1.39
CA ASN A 280 33.32 -5.99 -1.05
C ASN A 280 34.04 -4.77 -1.65
#